data_AF-A0A967RG19-F1
#
_entry.id   AF-A0A967RG19-F1
#
_cell.length_a   1.000
_cell.length_b   1.000
_cell.length_c   1.000
_cell.angle_alpha   90.00
_cell.angle_beta   90.00
_cell.angle_gamma   90.00
#
_symmetry.space_group_name_H-M   'P 1'
#
loop_
_entity.id
_entity.type
_entity.pdbx_description
1 polymer ?
#
loop_
_entity_poly.entity_id
_entity_poly.type
_entity_poly.pdbx_seq_one_letter_code
_entity_poly.pdbx_strand_id
1 'polypeptide(L)'
;FRVNFFVVTPPGLLDDYPATYITSFHLPEDRRGMLIELVRRFPSITVIDVDALLAKVREIMERADQGMRYVFLFTLLAGFTVLMAAIQSTLDERRHESAILRTLGADRSAVRRGLLAEFLTLGALAGGLAAFAATLLSAWLAAQVFHFPYHGNPLVWLIGVAGGSLGIGLAGLVGTRMVLRHPPMESLRRL
;
A
#
# COMPACT_ATOMS: atom_id res chain seq x y z
N PHE A 1 -2.97 -25.56 18.01
CA PHE A 1 -1.72 -26.00 18.67
C PHE A 1 -1.59 -27.51 18.43
N ARG A 2 -0.47 -28.00 17.89
CA ARG A 2 -0.23 -29.45 17.72
C ARG A 2 0.90 -29.82 18.65
N VAL A 3 0.67 -30.78 19.55
CA VAL A 3 1.72 -31.26 20.46
C VAL A 3 2.76 -31.99 19.61
N ASN A 4 4.02 -31.53 19.64
CA ASN A 4 5.08 -32.05 18.76
C ASN A 4 5.66 -33.38 19.25
N PHE A 5 5.52 -33.70 20.54
CA PHE A 5 6.11 -34.91 21.13
C PHE A 5 5.12 -35.58 22.08
N PHE A 6 4.90 -36.86 21.87
CA PHE A 6 4.20 -37.75 22.79
C PHE A 6 5.18 -38.82 23.25
N VAL A 7 5.26 -39.06 24.55
CA VAL A 7 6.02 -40.18 25.12
C VAL A 7 5.01 -41.27 25.46
N VAL A 8 5.07 -42.41 24.76
CA VAL A 8 4.21 -43.57 25.02
C VAL A 8 5.00 -44.57 25.86
N THR A 9 4.47 -44.94 27.03
CA THR A 9 5.10 -45.91 27.93
C THR A 9 4.17 -47.07 28.25
N PRO A 10 4.71 -48.25 28.59
CA PRO A 10 3.93 -49.35 29.13
C PRO A 10 3.21 -48.94 30.43
N PRO A 11 1.98 -49.44 30.66
CA PRO A 11 1.25 -49.16 31.90
C PRO A 11 2.06 -49.57 33.13
N GLY A 12 2.12 -48.72 34.16
CA GLY A 12 2.87 -48.98 35.41
C GLY A 12 4.30 -48.40 35.45
N LEU A 13 4.89 -47.96 34.33
CA LEU A 13 6.28 -47.49 34.31
C LEU A 13 6.45 -46.05 34.84
N LEU A 14 5.43 -45.20 34.66
CA LEU A 14 5.46 -43.78 35.00
C LEU A 14 4.34 -43.36 35.96
N ASP A 15 3.62 -44.32 36.56
CA ASP A 15 2.43 -44.06 37.37
C ASP A 15 2.72 -43.22 38.64
N ASP A 16 3.93 -43.33 39.18
CA ASP A 16 4.38 -42.56 40.35
C ASP A 16 4.95 -41.16 39.98
N TYR A 17 5.03 -40.81 38.70
CA TYR A 17 5.56 -39.53 38.24
C TYR A 17 4.43 -38.55 37.87
N PRO A 18 4.60 -37.25 38.18
CA PRO A 18 3.59 -36.25 37.84
C PRO A 18 3.43 -36.11 36.31
N ALA A 19 2.23 -36.45 35.80
CA ALA A 19 1.88 -36.32 34.39
C ALA A 19 1.14 -34.99 34.12
N THR A 20 1.48 -34.32 33.01
CA THR A 20 0.74 -33.16 32.51
C THR A 20 -0.07 -33.56 31.28
N TYR A 21 -1.38 -33.37 31.34
CA TYR A 21 -2.28 -33.64 30.21
C TYR A 21 -2.53 -32.35 29.43
N ILE A 22 -2.42 -32.42 28.11
CA ILE A 22 -2.65 -31.28 27.21
C ILE A 22 -3.74 -31.69 26.22
N THR A 23 -4.75 -30.84 26.08
CA THR A 23 -5.82 -31.01 25.09
C THR A 23 -6.13 -29.68 24.42
N SER A 24 -6.73 -29.74 23.23
CA SER A 24 -7.23 -28.58 22.51
C SER A 24 -8.66 -28.83 22.05
N PHE A 25 -9.53 -27.85 22.24
CA PHE A 25 -10.90 -27.88 21.76
C PHE A 25 -11.28 -26.50 21.24
N HIS A 26 -12.23 -26.44 20.32
CA HIS A 26 -12.82 -25.18 19.88
C HIS A 26 -13.97 -24.82 20.83
N LEU A 27 -13.92 -23.62 21.39
CA LEU A 27 -14.99 -23.09 22.23
C LEU A 27 -15.68 -21.94 21.49
N PRO A 28 -17.00 -22.06 21.23
CA PRO A 28 -17.80 -20.96 20.72
C PRO A 28 -17.69 -19.70 21.60
N GLU A 29 -17.69 -18.51 20.99
CA GLU A 29 -17.42 -17.24 21.68
C GLU A 29 -18.44 -16.93 22.80
N ASP A 30 -19.70 -17.36 22.63
CA ASP A 30 -20.80 -17.20 23.58
C ASP A 30 -20.54 -17.93 24.91
N ARG A 31 -19.65 -18.93 24.91
CA ARG A 31 -19.35 -19.75 26.09
C ARG A 31 -18.01 -19.44 26.74
N ARG A 32 -17.31 -18.37 26.33
CA ARG A 32 -16.01 -17.98 26.92
C ARG A 32 -16.06 -17.79 28.44
N GLY A 33 -17.20 -17.36 28.98
CA GLY A 33 -17.40 -17.22 30.43
C GLY A 33 -17.22 -18.53 31.22
N MET A 34 -17.46 -19.70 30.59
CA MET A 34 -17.26 -21.01 31.23
C MET A 34 -15.79 -21.29 31.55
N LEU A 35 -14.84 -20.70 30.81
CA LEU A 35 -13.40 -20.87 31.08
C LEU A 35 -13.02 -20.27 32.43
N ILE A 36 -13.64 -19.14 32.80
CA ILE A 36 -13.40 -18.47 34.08
C ILE A 36 -13.88 -19.36 35.23
N GLU A 37 -15.06 -19.97 35.08
CA GLU A 37 -15.60 -20.90 36.07
C GLU A 37 -14.77 -22.18 36.19
N LEU A 38 -14.29 -22.70 35.06
CA LEU A 38 -13.44 -23.89 35.00
C LEU A 38 -12.11 -23.68 35.74
N VAL A 39 -11.41 -22.57 35.49
CA VAL A 39 -10.13 -22.23 36.16
C VAL A 39 -10.34 -21.99 37.65
N ARG A 40 -11.46 -21.37 38.05
CA ARG A 40 -11.81 -21.20 39.47
C ARG A 40 -12.04 -22.54 40.18
N ARG A 41 -12.71 -23.49 39.50
CA ARG A 41 -13.02 -24.81 40.07
C ARG A 41 -11.82 -25.76 40.05
N PHE A 42 -10.92 -25.61 39.08
CA PHE A 42 -9.73 -26.43 38.90
C PHE A 42 -8.48 -25.56 38.67
N PRO A 43 -7.84 -25.05 39.75
CA PRO A 43 -6.68 -24.15 39.65
C PRO A 43 -5.44 -24.80 39.01
N SER A 44 -5.40 -26.14 38.94
CA SER A 44 -4.34 -26.89 38.28
C SER A 44 -4.44 -26.89 36.75
N ILE A 45 -5.52 -26.34 36.16
CA ILE A 45 -5.72 -26.25 34.71
C ILE A 45 -5.23 -24.89 34.20
N THR A 46 -4.26 -24.91 33.29
CA THR A 46 -3.81 -23.74 32.54
C THR A 46 -4.55 -23.64 31.22
N VAL A 47 -5.34 -22.58 31.03
CA VAL A 47 -6.05 -22.31 29.77
C VAL A 47 -5.19 -21.38 28.89
N ILE A 48 -4.95 -21.78 27.65
CA ILE A 48 -4.24 -20.98 26.65
C ILE A 48 -5.24 -20.52 25.59
N ASP A 49 -5.54 -19.22 25.57
CA ASP A 49 -6.43 -18.62 24.58
C ASP A 49 -5.67 -18.34 23.28
N VAL A 50 -5.84 -19.23 22.30
CA VAL A 50 -5.22 -19.10 20.97
C VAL A 50 -5.86 -17.96 20.16
N ASP A 51 -7.14 -17.65 20.39
CA ASP A 51 -7.82 -16.56 19.69
C ASP A 51 -7.24 -15.21 20.12
N ALA A 52 -7.02 -15.03 21.43
CA ALA A 52 -6.39 -13.82 21.97
C ALA A 52 -4.96 -13.62 21.42
N LEU A 53 -4.17 -14.70 21.31
CA LEU A 53 -2.84 -14.65 20.72
C LEU A 53 -2.89 -14.27 19.23
N LEU A 54 -3.77 -14.89 18.45
CA LEU A 54 -3.94 -14.56 17.03
C LEU A 54 -4.46 -13.14 16.81
N ALA A 55 -5.36 -12.66 17.68
CA ALA A 55 -5.83 -11.28 17.67
C ALA A 55 -4.66 -10.30 17.91
N LYS A 56 -3.76 -10.62 18.85
CA LYS A 56 -2.55 -9.81 19.09
C LYS A 56 -1.59 -9.82 17.91
N VAL A 57 -1.38 -10.96 17.26
CA VAL A 57 -0.57 -11.02 16.04
C VAL A 57 -1.19 -10.15 14.95
N ARG A 58 -2.51 -10.25 14.74
CA ARG A 58 -3.24 -9.44 13.76
C ARG A 58 -3.12 -7.95 14.05
N GLU A 59 -3.24 -7.55 15.32
CA GLU A 59 -3.06 -6.16 15.76
C GLU A 59 -1.65 -5.63 15.43
N ILE A 60 -0.61 -6.43 15.65
CA ILE A 60 0.77 -6.05 15.30
C ILE A 60 0.93 -5.90 13.79
N MET A 61 0.40 -6.84 13.01
CA MET A 61 0.45 -6.77 11.54
C MET A 61 -0.31 -5.56 11.01
N GLU A 62 -1.44 -5.20 11.62
CA GLU A 62 -2.21 -4.01 11.25
C GLU A 62 -1.45 -2.72 11.58
N ARG A 63 -0.77 -2.64 12.73
CA ARG A 63 0.12 -1.51 13.05
C ARG A 63 1.29 -1.40 12.06
N ALA A 64 1.86 -2.53 11.63
CA ALA A 64 2.92 -2.54 10.63
C ALA A 64 2.42 -2.05 9.26
N ASP A 65 1.23 -2.48 8.83
CA ASP A 65 0.56 -1.99 7.63
C ASP A 65 0.31 -0.47 7.70
N GLN A 66 -0.24 0.01 8.82
CA GLN A 66 -0.47 1.44 9.04
C GLN A 66 0.83 2.25 8.93
N GLY A 67 1.91 1.77 9.55
CA GLY A 67 3.24 2.38 9.43
C GLY A 67 3.71 2.48 7.98
N MET A 68 3.61 1.38 7.22
CA MET A 68 3.97 1.35 5.81
C MET A 68 3.12 2.31 4.97
N ARG A 69 1.81 2.40 5.25
CA ARG A 69 0.89 3.34 4.58
C ARG A 69 1.28 4.79 4.81
N TYR A 70 1.74 5.16 6.01
CA TYR A 70 2.25 6.50 6.26
C TYR A 70 3.51 6.80 5.47
N VAL A 71 4.49 5.88 5.43
CA VAL A 71 5.70 6.03 4.62
C VAL A 71 5.33 6.22 3.15
N PHE A 72 4.46 5.37 2.62
CA PHE A 72 3.97 5.47 1.24
C PHE A 72 3.31 6.83 0.97
N LEU A 73 2.45 7.32 1.89
CA LEU A 73 1.80 8.62 1.76
C LEU A 73 2.83 9.76 1.69
N PHE A 74 3.81 9.78 2.59
CA PHE A 74 4.87 10.80 2.57
C PHE A 74 5.72 10.73 1.30
N THR A 75 6.07 9.53 0.84
CA THR A 75 6.79 9.34 -0.43
C THR A 75 5.98 9.84 -1.62
N LEU A 76 4.66 9.60 -1.63
CA LEU A 76 3.76 10.08 -2.68
C LEU A 76 3.69 11.62 -2.69
N LEU A 77 3.56 12.24 -1.51
CA LEU A 77 3.57 13.70 -1.36
C LEU A 77 4.90 14.33 -1.80
N ALA A 78 6.02 13.68 -1.45
CA ALA A 78 7.34 14.11 -1.90
C ALA A 78 7.47 14.01 -3.43
N GLY A 79 7.05 12.89 -4.02
CA GLY A 79 7.03 12.69 -5.47
C GLY A 79 6.13 13.72 -6.19
N PHE A 80 4.96 14.02 -5.63
CA PHE A 80 4.08 15.08 -6.14
C PHE A 80 4.74 16.45 -6.09
N THR A 81 5.46 16.76 -5.00
CA THR A 81 6.22 18.02 -4.87
C THR A 81 7.30 18.13 -5.93
N VAL A 82 8.05 17.05 -6.18
CA VAL A 82 9.06 16.99 -7.25
C VAL A 82 8.42 17.17 -8.63
N LEU A 83 7.28 16.53 -8.89
CA LEU A 83 6.53 16.71 -10.13
C LEU A 83 6.13 18.17 -10.34
N MET A 84 5.61 18.82 -9.30
CA MET A 84 5.24 20.24 -9.35
C MET A 84 6.45 21.15 -9.59
N ALA A 85 7.61 20.83 -9.02
CA ALA A 85 8.85 21.57 -9.28
C ALA A 85 9.34 21.41 -10.74
N ALA A 86 9.26 20.20 -11.30
CA ALA A 86 9.64 19.91 -12.69
C ALA A 86 8.70 20.59 -13.71
N ILE A 87 7.39 20.65 -13.42
CA ILE A 87 6.44 21.40 -14.25
C ILE A 87 6.75 22.90 -14.20
N GLN A 88 7.12 23.43 -13.02
CA GLN A 88 7.52 24.82 -12.87
C GLN A 88 8.79 25.17 -13.65
N SER A 89 9.79 24.28 -13.70
CA SER A 89 11.03 24.54 -14.44
C SER A 89 10.86 24.53 -15.96
N THR A 90 9.88 23.79 -16.49
CA THR A 90 9.62 23.68 -17.94
C THR A 90 8.62 24.72 -18.47
N LEU A 91 8.06 25.55 -17.59
CA LEU A 91 6.98 26.47 -17.93
C LEU A 91 7.43 27.67 -18.77
N ASP A 92 8.65 28.19 -18.53
CA ASP A 92 9.17 29.34 -19.29
C ASP A 92 9.44 28.97 -20.75
N GLU A 93 9.97 27.76 -20.97
CA GLU A 93 10.18 27.18 -22.29
C GLU A 93 8.85 26.96 -23.02
N ARG A 94 7.86 26.37 -22.33
CA ARG A 94 6.50 26.16 -22.88
C ARG A 94 5.73 27.45 -23.13
N ARG A 95 5.94 28.52 -22.35
CA ARG A 95 5.35 29.85 -22.60
C ARG A 95 5.87 30.43 -23.91
N HIS A 96 7.15 30.26 -24.20
CA HIS A 96 7.76 30.72 -25.45
C HIS A 96 7.21 29.95 -26.66
N GLU A 97 7.16 28.62 -26.58
CA GLU A 97 6.55 27.77 -27.62
C GLU A 97 5.07 28.12 -27.87
N SER A 98 4.30 28.34 -26.79
CA SER A 98 2.90 28.69 -26.90
C SER A 98 2.70 30.08 -27.54
N ALA A 99 3.62 31.03 -27.29
CA ALA A 99 3.60 32.33 -27.95
C ALA A 99 3.84 32.19 -29.47
N ILE A 100 4.80 31.35 -29.89
CA ILE A 100 5.07 31.05 -31.30
C ILE A 100 3.86 30.37 -31.96
N LEU A 101 3.26 29.37 -31.31
CA LEU A 101 2.06 28.71 -31.83
C LEU A 101 0.89 29.69 -31.99
N ARG A 102 0.76 30.68 -31.09
CA ARG A 102 -0.28 31.71 -31.17
C ARG A 102 -0.02 32.71 -32.28
N THR A 103 1.23 33.08 -32.59
CA THR A 103 1.51 33.92 -33.77
C THR A 103 1.21 33.18 -35.08
N LEU A 104 1.31 31.85 -35.07
CA LEU A 104 0.89 30.97 -36.17
C LEU A 104 -0.63 30.68 -36.20
N GLY A 105 -1.42 31.30 -35.32
CA GLY A 105 -2.90 31.21 -35.33
C GLY A 105 -3.51 30.09 -34.48
N ALA A 106 -2.74 29.40 -33.62
CA ALA A 106 -3.27 28.35 -32.77
C ALA A 106 -4.18 28.88 -31.65
N ASP A 107 -5.35 28.24 -31.50
CA ASP A 107 -6.32 28.54 -30.43
C ASP A 107 -5.80 28.06 -29.05
N ARG A 108 -6.10 28.81 -27.98
CA ARG A 108 -5.76 28.47 -26.58
C ARG A 108 -6.27 27.09 -26.18
N SER A 109 -7.38 26.65 -26.75
CA SER A 109 -7.98 25.33 -26.51
C SER A 109 -7.16 24.18 -27.11
N ALA A 110 -6.51 24.39 -28.26
CA ALA A 110 -5.66 23.40 -28.90
C ALA A 110 -4.39 23.13 -28.06
N VAL A 111 -3.74 24.20 -27.58
CA VAL A 111 -2.57 24.11 -26.70
C VAL A 111 -2.89 23.36 -25.41
N ARG A 112 -4.03 23.66 -24.77
CA ARG A 112 -4.44 23.00 -23.52
C ARG A 112 -4.72 21.51 -23.73
N ARG A 113 -5.32 21.11 -24.85
CA ARG A 113 -5.59 19.70 -25.18
C ARG A 113 -4.29 18.93 -25.44
N GLY A 114 -3.33 19.53 -26.14
CA GLY A 114 -2.02 18.92 -26.36
C GLY A 114 -1.28 18.64 -25.05
N LEU A 115 -1.24 19.65 -24.16
CA LEU A 115 -0.59 19.52 -22.85
C LEU A 115 -1.28 18.48 -21.95
N LEU A 116 -2.61 18.43 -21.99
CA LEU A 116 -3.38 17.38 -21.31
C LEU A 116 -3.04 15.99 -21.84
N ALA A 117 -2.98 15.83 -23.17
CA ALA A 117 -2.63 14.55 -23.78
C ALA A 117 -1.22 14.11 -23.35
N GLU A 118 -0.25 15.03 -23.30
CA GLU A 118 1.11 14.74 -22.85
C GLU A 118 1.17 14.29 -21.39
N PHE A 119 0.49 15.00 -20.48
CA PHE A 119 0.47 14.58 -19.08
C PHE A 119 -0.28 13.25 -18.88
N LEU A 120 -1.35 13.00 -19.64
CA LEU A 120 -2.05 11.72 -19.62
C LEU A 120 -1.17 10.58 -20.13
N THR A 121 -0.40 10.78 -21.21
CA THR A 121 0.49 9.74 -21.75
C THR A 121 1.66 9.48 -20.81
N LEU A 122 2.29 10.52 -20.25
CA LEU A 122 3.32 10.36 -19.21
C LEU A 122 2.76 9.63 -17.99
N GLY A 123 1.54 9.97 -17.57
CA GLY A 123 0.85 9.31 -16.48
C GLY A 123 0.52 7.84 -16.76
N ALA A 124 0.09 7.52 -17.97
CA ALA A 124 -0.16 6.15 -18.40
C ALA A 124 1.13 5.31 -18.38
N LEU A 125 2.23 5.87 -18.89
CA LEU A 125 3.54 5.20 -18.90
C LEU A 125 4.07 4.97 -17.48
N ALA A 126 4.02 5.99 -16.63
CA ALA A 126 4.41 5.87 -15.22
C ALA A 126 3.55 4.84 -14.47
N GLY A 127 2.23 4.88 -14.68
CA GLY A 127 1.27 3.94 -14.12
C GLY A 127 1.48 2.51 -14.59
N GLY A 128 1.77 2.31 -15.87
CA GLY A 128 2.13 1.02 -16.44
C GLY A 128 3.43 0.46 -15.87
N LEU A 129 4.46 1.31 -15.73
CA LEU A 129 5.73 0.92 -15.10
C LEU A 129 5.54 0.55 -13.62
N ALA A 130 4.72 1.29 -12.90
CA ALA A 130 4.36 0.96 -11.52
C ALA A 130 3.60 -0.38 -11.43
N ALA A 131 2.62 -0.63 -12.31
CA ALA A 131 1.89 -1.89 -12.37
C ALA A 131 2.81 -3.07 -12.72
N PHE A 132 3.75 -2.87 -13.64
CA PHE A 132 4.76 -3.86 -13.99
C PHE A 132 5.64 -4.20 -12.78
N ALA A 133 6.20 -3.19 -12.12
CA ALA A 133 7.03 -3.37 -10.94
C ALA A 133 6.26 -4.08 -9.80
N ALA A 134 5.02 -3.67 -9.55
CA ALA A 134 4.15 -4.29 -8.55
C ALA A 134 3.86 -5.76 -8.86
N THR A 135 3.56 -6.07 -10.12
CA THR A 135 3.34 -7.46 -10.59
C THR A 135 4.59 -8.31 -10.41
N LEU A 136 5.76 -7.78 -10.78
CA LEU A 136 7.04 -8.48 -10.68
C LEU A 136 7.44 -8.74 -9.22
N LEU A 137 7.35 -7.71 -8.36
CA LEU A 137 7.63 -7.82 -6.94
C LEU A 137 6.67 -8.79 -6.26
N SER A 138 5.37 -8.74 -6.59
CA SER A 138 4.37 -9.64 -6.04
C SER A 138 4.63 -11.09 -6.44
N ALA A 139 4.97 -11.34 -7.71
CA ALA A 139 5.31 -12.67 -8.18
C ALA A 139 6.57 -13.21 -7.51
N TRP A 140 7.60 -12.36 -7.35
CA TRP A 140 8.84 -12.72 -6.68
C TRP A 140 8.64 -13.04 -5.19
N LEU A 141 7.89 -12.20 -4.47
CA LEU A 141 7.55 -12.43 -3.06
C LEU A 141 6.71 -13.69 -2.87
N ALA A 142 5.72 -13.92 -3.74
CA ALA A 142 4.89 -15.11 -3.71
C ALA A 142 5.73 -16.38 -3.88
N ALA A 143 6.69 -16.37 -4.81
CA ALA A 143 7.55 -17.51 -5.08
C ALA A 143 8.62 -17.75 -4.01
N GLN A 144 9.31 -16.70 -3.54
CA GLN A 144 10.53 -16.83 -2.74
C GLN A 144 10.30 -16.69 -1.23
N VAL A 145 9.33 -15.87 -0.81
CA VAL A 145 9.10 -15.57 0.61
C VAL A 145 7.94 -16.41 1.13
N PHE A 146 6.80 -16.37 0.44
CA PHE A 146 5.56 -16.91 0.98
C PHE A 146 5.17 -18.29 0.48
N HIS A 147 5.79 -18.77 -0.61
CA HIS A 147 5.59 -20.11 -1.16
C HIS A 147 4.13 -20.47 -1.52
N PHE A 148 3.35 -19.50 -2.01
CA PHE A 148 1.97 -19.71 -2.49
C PHE A 148 1.84 -19.47 -4.01
N PRO A 149 0.87 -20.09 -4.69
CA PRO A 149 0.67 -19.89 -6.14
C PRO A 149 0.32 -18.42 -6.43
N TYR A 150 1.12 -17.80 -7.31
CA TYR A 150 0.87 -16.43 -7.75
C TYR A 150 -0.25 -16.38 -8.79
N HIS A 151 -1.32 -15.64 -8.47
CA HIS A 151 -2.38 -15.31 -9.43
C HIS A 151 -2.23 -13.84 -9.85
N GLY A 152 -1.82 -13.62 -11.10
CA GLY A 152 -1.73 -12.28 -11.65
C GLY A 152 -3.11 -11.61 -11.68
N ASN A 153 -3.20 -10.37 -11.19
CA ASN A 153 -4.44 -9.61 -11.17
C ASN A 153 -4.41 -8.50 -12.24
N PRO A 154 -5.21 -8.61 -13.32
CA PRO A 154 -5.29 -7.58 -14.37
C PRO A 154 -5.75 -6.21 -13.86
N LEU A 155 -6.46 -6.16 -12.73
CA LEU A 155 -6.89 -4.90 -12.11
C LEU A 155 -5.70 -4.04 -11.70
N VAL A 156 -4.54 -4.62 -11.38
CA VAL A 156 -3.33 -3.86 -11.03
C VAL A 156 -2.89 -2.99 -12.21
N TRP A 157 -2.98 -3.52 -13.43
CA TRP A 157 -2.65 -2.78 -14.65
C TRP A 157 -3.66 -1.68 -14.93
N LEU A 158 -4.95 -1.99 -14.80
CA LEU A 158 -6.01 -1.00 -15.00
C LEU A 158 -5.90 0.15 -13.99
N ILE A 159 -5.75 -0.17 -12.69
CA ILE A 159 -5.63 0.81 -11.61
C ILE A 159 -4.32 1.60 -11.74
N GLY A 160 -3.21 0.92 -12.05
CA GLY A 160 -1.91 1.56 -12.22
C GLY A 160 -1.92 2.57 -13.36
N VAL A 161 -2.34 2.15 -14.55
CA VAL A 161 -2.39 3.02 -15.75
C VAL A 161 -3.43 4.12 -15.58
N ALA A 162 -4.66 3.80 -15.16
CA ALA A 162 -5.72 4.81 -15.01
C ALA A 162 -5.40 5.78 -13.86
N GLY A 163 -4.91 5.26 -12.73
CA GLY A 163 -4.50 6.05 -11.57
C GLY A 163 -3.32 6.95 -11.87
N GLY A 164 -2.29 6.45 -12.57
CA GLY A 164 -1.15 7.25 -13.02
C GLY A 164 -1.54 8.34 -14.02
N SER A 165 -2.36 8.00 -15.02
CA SER A 165 -2.89 8.95 -16.01
C SER A 165 -3.69 10.06 -15.35
N LEU A 166 -4.66 9.70 -14.50
CA LEU A 166 -5.49 10.69 -13.81
C LEU A 166 -4.68 11.50 -12.80
N GLY A 167 -3.78 10.86 -12.04
CA GLY A 167 -2.94 11.52 -11.05
C GLY A 167 -2.03 12.58 -11.66
N ILE A 168 -1.23 12.18 -12.67
CA ILE A 168 -0.30 13.10 -13.35
C ILE A 168 -1.07 14.11 -14.21
N GLY A 169 -2.14 13.70 -14.89
CA GLY A 169 -3.01 14.59 -15.66
C GLY A 169 -3.63 15.70 -14.81
N LEU A 170 -4.15 15.36 -13.62
CA LEU A 170 -4.69 16.35 -12.67
C LEU A 170 -3.59 17.23 -12.08
N ALA A 171 -2.43 16.66 -11.71
CA ALA A 171 -1.31 17.43 -11.21
C ALA A 171 -0.82 18.46 -12.25
N GLY A 172 -0.69 18.05 -13.51
CA GLY A 172 -0.33 18.92 -14.63
C GLY A 172 -1.34 20.05 -14.87
N LEU A 173 -2.64 19.74 -14.79
CA LEU A 173 -3.70 20.76 -14.88
C LEU A 173 -3.65 21.79 -13.74
N VAL A 174 -3.42 21.34 -12.52
CA VAL A 174 -3.34 22.23 -11.35
C VAL A 174 -2.06 23.06 -11.41
N GLY A 175 -0.91 22.45 -11.69
CA GLY A 175 0.38 23.13 -11.82
C GLY A 175 0.37 24.21 -12.90
N THR A 176 -0.19 23.91 -14.07
CA THR A 176 -0.31 24.89 -15.16
C THR A 176 -1.25 26.05 -14.81
N ARG A 177 -2.39 25.79 -14.16
CA ARG A 177 -3.33 26.84 -13.72
C ARG A 177 -2.81 27.70 -12.56
N MET A 178 -2.16 27.09 -11.58
CA MET A 178 -1.65 27.77 -10.39
C MET A 178 -0.50 28.71 -10.75
N VAL A 179 0.35 28.33 -11.71
CA VAL A 179 1.53 29.12 -12.10
C VAL A 179 1.21 30.19 -13.16
N LEU A 180 0.16 30.01 -13.97
CA LEU A 180 -0.37 31.09 -14.82
C LEU A 180 -1.00 32.26 -14.04
N ARG A 181 -1.23 32.10 -12.72
CA ARG A 181 -1.68 33.18 -11.84
C ARG A 181 -0.55 33.99 -11.19
N HIS A 182 0.72 33.60 -11.33
CA HIS A 182 1.82 34.45 -10.90
C HIS A 182 2.05 35.57 -11.94
N PRO A 183 1.87 36.85 -11.57
CA PRO A 183 1.99 37.95 -12.50
C PRO A 183 3.41 38.02 -13.07
N PRO A 184 3.59 38.16 -14.40
CA PRO A 184 4.89 38.22 -15.08
C PRO A 184 5.71 39.50 -14.77
N MET A 185 5.30 40.28 -13.77
CA MET A 185 5.93 41.54 -13.38
C MET A 185 7.11 41.37 -12.42
N GLU A 186 7.28 40.20 -11.78
CA GLU A 186 8.45 39.94 -10.92
C GLU A 186 9.70 39.49 -11.70
N SER A 187 9.53 38.86 -12.87
CA SER A 187 10.66 38.44 -13.72
C SER A 187 11.30 39.60 -14.48
N LEU A 188 10.57 40.70 -14.71
CA LEU A 188 11.07 41.90 -15.40
C LEU A 188 11.74 42.93 -14.48
N ARG A 189 11.74 42.73 -13.15
CA ARG A 189 12.46 43.58 -12.18
C ARG A 189 13.89 43.09 -11.88
N ARG A 190 14.33 42.01 -12.51
CA ARG A 190 15.69 41.43 -12.36
C ARG A 190 16.52 41.46 -13.66
N LEU A 191 16.04 42.13 -14.69
CA LEU A 191 16.84 42.58 -15.84
C LEU A 191 17.07 44.09 -15.67
#